data_AF-A0A350NYX1-F1
#
_entry.id   AF-A0A350NYX1-F1
#
_cell.length_a   1.000
_cell.length_b   1.000
_cell.length_c   1.000
_cell.angle_alpha   90.00
_cell.angle_beta   90.00
_cell.angle_gamma   90.00
#
_symmetry.space_group_name_H-M   'P 1'
#
loop_
_entity.id
_entity.type
_entity.pdbx_description
1 polymer ?
#
loop_
_entity_poly.entity_id
_entity_poly.type
_entity_poly.pdbx_seq_one_letter_code
_entity_poly.pdbx_strand_id
1 'polypeptide(L)' 'MNTKQLKTPGRYKHYKGSLYDVYEVATHSENETKLVV' A
#
# COMPACT_ATOMS: atom_id res chain seq x y z
N MET A 1 19.73 2.35 4.32
CA MET A 1 18.83 1.32 3.75
C MET A 1 17.39 1.76 4.04
N ASN A 2 16.71 2.40 3.08
CA ASN A 2 15.33 2.87 3.27
C ASN A 2 14.36 1.72 2.99
N THR A 3 13.97 0.98 4.02
CA THR A 3 12.88 0.00 3.93
C THR A 3 11.56 0.76 3.86
N LYS A 4 11.03 0.94 2.65
CA LYS A 4 9.69 1.54 2.46
C LYS A 4 8.65 0.58 3.03
N GLN A 5 8.17 0.87 4.24
CA GLN A 5 7.15 0.07 4.91
C GLN A 5 5.79 0.27 4.21
N LEU A 6 5.15 -0.85 3.86
CA LEU A 6 3.80 -0.84 3.29
C LEU A 6 2.77 -0.48 4.36
N LYS A 7 1.67 0.13 3.94
CA LYS A 7 0.58 0.47 4.84
C LYS A 7 -0.19 -0.80 5.21
N THR A 8 -0.57 -0.89 6.47
CA THR A 8 -1.50 -1.91 6.97
C THR A 8 -2.90 -1.65 6.40
N PRO A 9 -3.79 -2.65 6.38
CA PRO A 9 -5.19 -2.44 6.02
C PRO A 9 -5.86 -1.35 6.87
N GLY A 10 -6.71 -0.55 6.26
CA GLY A 10 -7.41 0.56 6.89
C GLY A 10 -7.60 1.75 5.96
N ARG A 11 -8.28 2.77 6.48
CA ARG A 11 -8.60 3.98 5.72
C ARG A 11 -7.54 5.05 5.90
N TYR A 12 -7.06 5.61 4.79
CA TYR A 12 -6.00 6.61 4.76
C TYR A 12 -6.46 7.87 4.02
N LYS A 13 -5.91 9.01 4.44
CA LYS A 13 -6.02 10.28 3.71
C LYS A 13 -4.76 10.48 2.87
N HIS A 14 -4.94 10.58 1.56
CA HIS A 14 -3.88 10.97 0.65
C HIS A 14 -3.48 12.41 0.95
N TYR A 15 -2.20 12.75 0.73
CA TYR A 15 -1.73 14.12 0.97
C TYR A 15 -2.46 15.16 0.10
N LYS A 16 -3.04 14.73 -1.04
CA LYS A 16 -3.92 15.58 -1.89
C LYS A 16 -5.36 15.68 -1.40
N GLY A 17 -5.69 15.13 -0.23
CA GLY A 17 -6.98 15.30 0.43
C GLY A 17 -7.95 14.12 0.29
N SER A 18 -7.86 13.32 -0.78
CA SER A 18 -8.75 12.18 -1.02
C SER A 18 -8.57 11.06 0.02
N LEU A 19 -9.67 10.41 0.39
CA LEU A 19 -9.65 9.21 1.22
C LEU A 19 -9.57 7.98 0.33
N TYR A 20 -8.82 6.97 0.77
CA TYR A 20 -8.76 5.65 0.16
C TYR A 20 -8.67 4.58 1.24
N ASP A 21 -9.12 3.38 0.91
CA ASP A 21 -9.07 2.22 1.77
C ASP A 21 -7.97 1.28 1.25
N VAL A 22 -7.14 0.78 2.17
CA VAL A 22 -6.19 -0.30 1.92
C VAL A 22 -6.81 -1.57 2.46
N TYR A 23 -6.96 -2.59 1.61
CA TYR A 23 -7.58 -3.87 1.97
C TYR A 23 -6.52 -4.87 2.44
N GLU A 24 -5.43 -5.01 1.68
CA GLU A 24 -4.37 -5.97 1.97
C GLU A 24 -3.05 -5.61 1.28
N VAL A 25 -2.01 -6.42 1.56
CA VAL A 25 -0.74 -6.36 0.84
C VAL A 25 -0.66 -7.56 -0.09
N ALA A 26 -0.62 -7.30 -1.40
CA ALA A 26 -0.49 -8.30 -2.44
C ALA A 26 0.95 -8.41 -2.97
N THR A 27 1.26 -9.56 -3.59
CA THR A 27 2.52 -9.79 -4.29
C THR A 27 2.26 -9.70 -5.79
N HIS A 28 2.98 -8.82 -6.49
CA HIS A 28 2.89 -8.69 -7.94
C HIS A 28 3.54 -9.91 -8.61
N SER A 29 2.80 -10.62 -9.46
CA SER A 29 3.24 -11.92 -9.99
C SER A 29 4.45 -11.85 -10.92
N GLU A 30 4.64 -10.74 -11.62
CA GLU A 30 5.71 -10.62 -12.64
C GLU A 30 7.10 -10.39 -12.03
N ASN A 31 7.17 -9.81 -10.83
CA ASN A 31 8.45 -9.40 -10.23
C ASN A 31 8.50 -9.55 -8.71
N GLU A 32 7.51 -10.23 -8.12
CA GLU A 32 7.40 -10.53 -6.69
C GLU A 32 7.39 -9.28 -5.77
N THR A 33 7.15 -8.09 -6.33
CA THR A 33 7.11 -6.84 -5.56
C THR A 33 5.84 -6.76 -4.73
N LYS A 34 5.97 -6.35 -3.46
CA LYS A 34 4.83 -6.17 -2.56
C LYS A 34 4.16 -4.80 -2.74
N LEU A 35 2.84 -4.78 -2.89
CA LEU A 35 2.02 -3.59 -3.15
C LEU A 35 0.78 -3.59 -2.25
N VAL A 36 0.24 -2.41 -1.96
CA VAL A 36 -1.07 -2.28 -1.29
C VAL A 36 -2.19 -2.36 -2.33
N VAL A 37 -3.27 -3.05 -1.97
CA VAL A 37 -4.52 -3.12 -2.74
C VAL A 37 -5.57 -2.28 -2.05
#